data_AF-A0A1H1XYW8-F1
#
_entry.id   AF-A0A1H1XYW8-F1
#
_cell.length_a   1.000
_cell.length_b   1.000
_cell.length_c   1.000
_cell.angle_alpha   90.00
_cell.angle_beta   90.00
_cell.angle_gamma   90.00
#
_symmetry.space_group_name_H-M   'P 1'
#
loop_
_entity.id
_entity.type
_entity.pdbx_description
1 polymer ?
#
loop_
_entity_poly.entity_id
_entity_poly.type
_entity_poly.pdbx_seq_one_letter_code
_entity_poly.pdbx_strand_id
1 'polypeptide(L)'
;MLSLSSLELRNIIESSFLPTRCQCSVGADESLTVRVFDRKSERVDLLVTGIRASKLDSSRAISELIAKLRHDLVQGQGASHDQVRARAF
;
A
#
# COMPACT_ATOMS: atom_id res chain seq x y z
N MET A 1 6.34 -23.58 -6.72
CA MET A 1 5.95 -22.15 -6.72
C MET A 1 6.30 -21.61 -5.36
N LEU A 2 7.18 -20.61 -5.28
CA LEU A 2 7.59 -20.01 -4.01
C LEU A 2 6.50 -19.03 -3.60
N SER A 3 5.63 -19.41 -2.66
CA SER A 3 4.68 -18.49 -2.05
C SER A 3 5.46 -17.46 -1.24
N LEU A 4 5.43 -16.18 -1.65
CA LEU A 4 6.00 -15.10 -0.85
C LEU A 4 5.30 -15.07 0.50
N SER A 5 6.08 -15.04 1.58
CA SER A 5 5.51 -14.86 2.92
C SER A 5 4.92 -13.47 3.05
N SER A 6 3.93 -13.30 3.94
CA SER A 6 3.34 -11.99 4.23
C SER A 6 4.39 -10.95 4.60
N LEU A 7 5.50 -11.35 5.24
CA LEU A 7 6.64 -10.48 5.55
C LEU A 7 7.39 -10.02 4.30
N GLU A 8 7.70 -10.93 3.39
CA GLU A 8 8.41 -10.62 2.14
C GLU A 8 7.60 -9.66 1.27
N LEU A 9 6.30 -9.94 1.12
CA LEU A 9 5.38 -9.07 0.40
C LEU A 9 5.36 -7.66 0.98
N ARG A 10 5.24 -7.54 2.31
CA ARG A 10 5.29 -6.25 3.02
C ARG A 10 6.60 -5.53 2.73
N ASN A 11 7.73 -6.21 2.88
CA ASN A 11 9.05 -5.63 2.67
C ASN A 11 9.25 -5.10 1.24
N ILE A 12 8.81 -5.84 0.23
CA ILE A 12 8.87 -5.42 -1.19
C ILE A 12 8.05 -4.15 -1.40
N ILE A 13 6.81 -4.12 -0.90
CA ILE A 13 5.93 -2.97 -1.03
C ILE A 13 6.54 -1.78 -0.28
N GLU A 14 6.87 -1.94 1.00
CA GLU A 14 7.41 -0.88 1.86
C GLU A 14 8.70 -0.26 1.30
N SER A 15 9.63 -1.10 0.82
CA SER A 15 10.88 -0.64 0.20
C SER A 15 10.65 0.14 -1.10
N SER A 16 9.57 -0.15 -1.83
CA SER A 16 9.24 0.54 -3.08
C SER A 16 8.75 1.99 -2.90
N PHE A 17 8.41 2.40 -1.67
CA PHE A 17 7.99 3.77 -1.36
C PHE A 17 9.10 4.63 -0.76
N LEU A 18 10.29 4.07 -0.49
CA LEU A 18 11.41 4.83 0.04
C LEU A 18 11.77 6.02 -0.88
N PRO A 19 12.09 7.20 -0.33
CA PRO A 19 12.25 7.52 1.10
C PRO A 19 10.96 7.84 1.87
N THR A 20 9.78 7.73 1.24
CA THR A 20 8.50 7.91 1.94
C THR A 20 8.22 6.71 2.84
N ARG A 21 7.76 6.95 4.08
CA ARG A 21 7.42 5.86 4.99
C ARG A 21 6.14 5.17 4.51
N CYS A 22 6.24 3.88 4.23
CA CYS A 22 5.10 3.01 3.95
C CYS A 22 5.05 1.92 5.03
N GLN A 23 3.83 1.59 5.48
CA GLN A 23 3.57 0.52 6.41
C GLN A 23 2.54 -0.42 5.80
N CYS A 24 2.89 -1.69 5.72
CA CYS A 24 2.02 -2.73 5.22
C CYS A 24 1.64 -3.70 6.35
N SER A 25 0.37 -4.06 6.48
CA SER A 25 -0.14 -4.96 7.52
C SER A 25 -1.19 -5.91 6.95
N VAL A 26 -1.03 -7.21 7.20
CA VAL A 26 -1.99 -8.23 6.77
C VAL A 26 -2.87 -8.61 7.96
N GLY A 27 -4.17 -8.42 7.83
CA GLY A 27 -5.16 -8.82 8.82
C GLY A 27 -5.39 -10.34 8.83
N ALA A 28 -6.09 -10.83 9.86
CA ALA A 28 -6.44 -12.24 9.98
C ALA A 28 -7.34 -12.76 8.82
N ASP A 29 -8.05 -11.85 8.16
CA ASP A 29 -8.89 -12.10 6.97
C ASP A 29 -8.07 -12.16 5.66
N GLU A 30 -6.74 -12.28 5.72
CA GLU A 30 -5.84 -12.16 4.55
C GLU A 30 -5.94 -10.81 3.80
N SER A 31 -6.61 -9.83 4.41
CA SER A 31 -6.74 -8.47 3.89
C SER A 31 -5.49 -7.67 4.21
N LEU A 32 -4.73 -7.29 3.19
CA LEU A 32 -3.62 -6.36 3.28
C LEU A 32 -4.15 -4.92 3.38
N THR A 33 -3.57 -4.21 4.33
CA THR A 33 -3.74 -2.78 4.55
C THR A 33 -2.40 -2.10 4.29
N VAL A 34 -2.40 -1.06 3.46
CA VAL A 34 -1.24 -0.25 3.10
C VAL A 34 -1.47 1.17 3.57
N ARG A 35 -0.52 1.69 4.33
CA ARG A 35 -0.50 3.05 4.86
C ARG A 35 0.75 3.75 4.38
N VAL A 36 0.59 4.86 3.67
CA VAL A 36 1.72 5.71 3.25
C VAL A 36 1.64 7.00 4.01
N PHE A 37 2.76 7.38 4.65
CA PHE A 37 2.85 8.56 5.49
C PHE A 37 3.59 9.68 4.77
N ASP A 38 3.11 10.90 4.95
CA ASP A 38 3.81 12.10 4.52
C ASP A 38 5.16 12.23 5.26
N ARG A 39 6.19 12.61 4.50
CA ARG A 39 7.55 12.77 5.04
C ARG A 39 7.69 13.97 5.97
N LYS A 40 6.82 14.97 5.88
CA LYS A 40 6.93 16.21 6.67
C LYS A 40 6.06 16.19 7.93
N SER A 41 4.89 15.58 7.85
CA SER A 41 3.84 15.71 8.86
C SER A 41 3.57 14.43 9.62
N GLU A 42 4.21 13.31 9.23
CA GLU A 42 3.94 11.95 9.73
C GLU A 42 2.47 11.52 9.65
N ARG A 43 1.66 12.27 8.89
CA ARG A 43 0.25 11.98 8.65
C ARG A 43 0.12 10.90 7.60
N VAL A 44 -0.93 10.09 7.68
CA VAL A 44 -1.26 9.13 6.63
C VAL A 44 -1.81 9.89 5.43
N ASP A 45 -1.02 9.96 4.36
CA ASP A 45 -1.40 10.60 3.10
C ASP A 45 -2.28 9.66 2.27
N LEU A 46 -2.04 8.34 2.36
CA LEU A 46 -2.84 7.32 1.71
C LEU A 46 -3.07 6.13 2.64
N LEU A 47 -4.33 5.73 2.79
CA LEU A 47 -4.74 4.49 3.44
C LEU A 47 -5.53 3.64 2.44
N VAL A 48 -5.04 2.45 2.18
CA VAL A 48 -5.74 1.44 1.39
C VAL A 48 -5.95 0.20 2.23
N THR A 49 -7.17 -0.32 2.26
CA THR A 49 -7.58 -1.50 3.04
C THR A 49 -8.31 -2.50 2.15
N GLY A 50 -8.36 -3.77 2.56
CA GLY A 50 -9.13 -4.79 1.85
C GLY A 50 -8.42 -5.39 0.64
N ILE A 51 -7.12 -5.14 0.44
CA ILE A 51 -6.38 -5.76 -0.65
C ILE A 51 -6.21 -7.25 -0.33
N ARG A 52 -6.75 -8.16 -1.13
CA ARG A 52 -6.53 -9.59 -0.91
C ARG A 52 -5.05 -9.95 -1.13
N ALA A 53 -4.36 -10.36 -0.06
CA ALA A 53 -2.95 -10.76 -0.15
C ALA A 53 -2.74 -11.94 -1.10
N SER A 54 -3.72 -12.84 -1.21
CA SER A 54 -3.69 -13.97 -2.14
C SER A 54 -3.73 -13.55 -3.64
N LYS A 55 -4.07 -12.30 -3.97
CA LYS A 55 -3.94 -11.73 -5.33
C LYS A 55 -2.53 -11.20 -5.63
N LEU A 56 -1.66 -11.14 -4.63
CA LEU A 56 -0.30 -10.62 -4.73
C LEU A 56 0.70 -11.80 -4.82
N ASP A 57 0.33 -12.82 -5.58
CA ASP A 57 1.09 -14.07 -5.78
C ASP A 57 2.22 -13.92 -6.81
N SER A 58 2.22 -12.84 -7.59
CA SER A 58 3.18 -12.60 -8.67
C SER A 58 3.80 -11.20 -8.58
N SER A 59 5.05 -11.08 -8.99
CA SER A 59 5.75 -9.80 -9.09
C SER A 59 4.97 -8.76 -9.91
N ARG A 60 4.23 -9.21 -10.94
CA ARG A 60 3.33 -8.34 -11.73
C ARG A 60 2.22 -7.74 -10.88
N ALA A 61 1.55 -8.55 -10.06
CA ALA A 61 0.45 -8.07 -9.22
C ALA A 61 0.94 -7.09 -8.14
N ILE A 62 2.13 -7.35 -7.60
CA ILE A 62 2.78 -6.44 -6.63
C ILE A 62 3.14 -5.11 -7.31
N SER A 63 3.77 -5.15 -8.48
CA SER A 63 4.11 -3.96 -9.26
C SER A 63 2.88 -3.14 -9.65
N GLU A 64 1.79 -3.80 -10.04
CA GLU A 64 0.50 -3.16 -10.33
C GLU A 64 -0.09 -2.47 -9.10
N LEU A 65 -0.02 -3.12 -7.94
CA LEU A 65 -0.45 -2.51 -6.68
C LEU A 65 0.39 -1.26 -6.37
N ILE A 66 1.73 -1.37 -6.46
CA ILE A 66 2.65 -0.25 -6.22
C ILE A 66 2.36 0.90 -7.19
N ALA A 67 2.16 0.61 -8.48
CA ALA A 67 1.86 1.62 -9.49
C ALA A 67 0.54 2.35 -9.17
N LYS A 68 -0.51 1.61 -8.79
CA LYS A 68 -1.79 2.20 -8.38
C LYS A 68 -1.65 3.07 -7.14
N LEU A 69 -0.99 2.58 -6.10
CA LEU A 69 -0.74 3.34 -4.87
C LEU A 69 0.04 4.62 -5.13
N ARG A 70 1.09 4.56 -5.97
CA ARG A 70 1.86 5.75 -6.38
C ARG A 70 1.01 6.73 -7.18
N HIS A 71 0.14 6.22 -8.04
CA HIS A 71 -0.80 7.06 -8.79
C HIS A 71 -1.80 7.74 -7.86
N ASP A 72 -2.47 7.00 -6.96
CA ASP A 72 -3.40 7.54 -5.97
C ASP A 72 -2.72 8.56 -5.04
N LEU A 73 -1.45 8.36 -4.64
CA LEU A 73 -0.66 9.36 -3.91
C LEU A 73 -0.51 10.66 -4.70
N VAL A 74 -0.06 10.58 -5.96
CA VAL A 74 0.13 11.76 -6.80
C VAL A 74 -1.19 12.49 -7.07
N GLN A 75 -2.30 11.75 -7.24
CA GLN A 75 -3.62 12.33 -7.45
C GLN A 75 -4.21 12.94 -6.15
N GLY A 76 -4.00 12.29 -5.01
CA GLY A 76 -4.48 12.75 -3.70
C GLY A 76 -3.76 14.01 -3.21
N GLN A 77 -2.50 14.22 -3.61
CA GLN A 77 -1.73 15.41 -3.28
C GLN A 77 -2.25 16.70 -3.94
N GLY A 78 -3.16 16.62 -4.92
CA GLY A 78 -3.78 17.78 -5.58
C GLY A 78 -5.12 18.24 -4.99
N ALA A 79 -5.72 17.48 -4.08
CA ALA A 79 -7.03 17.79 -3.51
C ALA A 79 -6.99 17.70 -1.97
N SER A 80 -6.70 18.84 -1.35
CA SER A 80 -7.05 19.23 0.02
C SER A 80 -7.42 18.12 1.02
N HIS A 81 -6.49 17.91 1.95
CA HIS A 81 -6.70 17.74 3.41
C HIS A 81 -8.06 17.16 3.84
N ASP A 82 -8.02 15.94 4.38
CA ASP A 82 -9.14 15.28 5.09
C ASP A 82 -10.12 14.45 4.24
N GLN A 83 -9.60 13.50 3.44
CA GLN A 83 -10.44 12.37 3.03
C GLN A 83 -9.62 11.10 2.92
N VAL A 84 -9.62 10.31 3.99
CA VAL A 84 -9.16 8.92 3.99
C VAL A 84 -10.11 8.14 3.06
N ARG A 85 -9.84 8.15 1.76
CA ARG A 85 -10.60 7.41 0.76
C ARG A 85 -10.27 5.93 0.89
N ALA A 86 -10.99 5.25 1.78
CA ALA A 86 -10.98 3.79 1.82
C ALA A 86 -11.64 3.25 0.54
N ARG A 87 -10.87 3.07 -0.53
CA ARG A 87 -11.29 2.24 -1.66
C ARG A 87 -11.23 0.77 -1.23
N ALA A 88 -12.32 0.05 -1.40
CA ALA A 88 -12.33 -1.41 -1.31
C ALA A 88 -11.69 -1.99 -2.59
N PHE A 89 -10.78 -2.97 -2.43
CA PHE A 89 -10.03 -3.63 -3.51
C PHE A 89 -10.37 -5.12 -3.65
#